data_AF-A0AAW7QIF7-F1
#
_entry.id   AF-A0AAW7QIF7-F1
#
_cell.length_a   1.000
_cell.length_b   1.000
_cell.length_c   1.000
_cell.angle_alpha   90.00
_cell.angle_beta   90.00
_cell.angle_gamma   90.00
#
_symmetry.space_group_name_H-M   'P 1'
#
loop_
_entity.id
_entity.type
_entity.pdbx_description
1 polymer ?
#
loop_
_entity_poly.entity_id
_entity_poly.type
_entity_poly.pdbx_seq_one_letter_code
_entity_poly.pdbx_strand_id
1 'polypeptide(L)' 'MAKSVKPVLLIEVTEKRGTGNEGDPARVVVQYWDYNNNLIFESDPTKRD' A
#
# COMPACT_ATOMS: atom_id res chain seq x y z
N MET A 1 -1.27 19.33 -22.97
CA MET A 1 -0.20 18.51 -22.35
C MET A 1 -0.44 17.06 -22.75
N ALA A 2 0.54 16.39 -23.36
CA ALA A 2 0.41 14.98 -23.69
C ALA A 2 0.71 14.13 -22.44
N LYS A 3 -0.28 13.37 -21.95
CA LYS A 3 -0.04 12.34 -20.93
C LYS A 3 0.52 11.11 -21.62
N SER A 4 1.57 10.52 -21.06
CA SER A 4 2.05 9.20 -21.45
C SER A 4 2.01 8.28 -20.23
N VAL A 5 1.77 7.00 -20.49
CA VAL A 5 1.76 5.93 -19.49
C VAL A 5 2.74 4.87 -19.97
N LYS A 6 3.50 4.30 -19.03
CA LYS A 6 4.39 3.17 -19.28
C LYS A 6 4.30 2.20 -18.11
N PRO A 7 4.48 0.88 -18.35
CA PRO A 7 4.60 -0.07 -17.26
C PRO A 7 5.86 0.21 -16.43
N VAL A 8 5.75 -0.04 -15.13
CA VAL A 8 6.88 -0.02 -14.18
C VAL A 8 6.75 -1.24 -13.26
N LEU A 9 7.89 -1.72 -12.77
CA LEU A 9 7.94 -2.83 -11.81
C LEU A 9 8.16 -2.26 -10.41
N LEU A 10 7.39 -2.76 -9.45
CA LEU A 10 7.44 -2.38 -8.03
C LEU A 10 7.56 -3.64 -7.18
N ILE A 11 7.98 -3.47 -5.93
CA ILE A 11 7.97 -4.50 -4.90
C ILE A 11 6.63 -4.43 -4.19
N GLU A 12 5.88 -5.53 -4.15
CA GLU A 12 4.67 -5.64 -3.36
C GLU A 12 4.98 -6.24 -1.98
N VAL A 13 4.46 -5.59 -0.94
CA VAL A 13 4.52 -6.08 0.45
C VAL A 13 3.09 -6.22 0.95
N THR A 14 2.75 -7.41 1.44
CA THR A 14 1.47 -7.70 2.09
C THR A 14 1.71 -7.90 3.58
N GLU A 15 1.10 -7.08 4.43
CA GLU A 15 1.23 -7.17 5.88
C GLU A 15 -0.14 -7.24 6.57
N LYS A 16 -0.18 -7.92 7.72
CA LYS A 16 -1.34 -7.89 8.62
C LYS A 16 -1.15 -6.77 9.62
N ARG A 17 -2.12 -5.87 9.70
CA ARG A 17 -2.13 -4.73 10.63
C ARG A 17 -3.34 -4.82 11.55
N GLY A 18 -3.18 -4.31 12.76
CA GLY A 18 -4.22 -4.22 13.77
C GLY A 18 -4.19 -5.35 14.80
N THR A 19 -4.66 -5.04 16.01
CA THR A 19 -4.70 -5.95 17.17
C THR A 19 -5.85 -6.95 17.12
N GLY A 20 -6.87 -6.73 16.27
CA GLY A 20 -8.02 -7.61 16.12
C GLY A 20 -9.18 -7.31 17.07
N ASN A 21 -9.09 -6.24 17.86
CA ASN A 21 -10.21 -5.77 18.68
C ASN A 21 -11.11 -4.80 17.89
N GLU A 22 -12.27 -4.45 18.46
CA GLU A 22 -13.27 -3.61 17.80
C GLU A 22 -12.73 -2.21 17.44
N GLY A 23 -11.83 -1.66 18.26
CA GLY A 23 -11.21 -0.35 18.02
C GLY A 23 -10.07 -0.36 17.00
N ASP A 24 -9.47 -1.54 16.74
CA ASP A 24 -8.37 -1.73 15.81
C ASP A 24 -8.48 -3.11 15.14
N PRO A 25 -9.41 -3.25 14.18
CA PRO A 25 -9.67 -4.52 13.50
C PRO A 25 -8.43 -4.99 12.74
N ALA A 26 -8.18 -6.29 12.84
CA ALA A 26 -7.14 -6.95 12.06
C ALA A 26 -7.51 -6.90 10.58
N ARG A 27 -6.56 -6.47 9.75
CA ARG A 27 -6.76 -6.25 8.31
C ARG A 27 -5.49 -6.51 7.55
N VAL A 28 -5.62 -6.60 6.24
CA VAL A 28 -4.49 -6.70 5.32
C VAL A 28 -4.22 -5.32 4.74
N VAL A 29 -2.96 -4.92 4.77
CA VAL A 29 -2.45 -3.72 4.11
C VAL A 29 -1.51 -4.17 3.01
N VAL A 30 -1.67 -3.59 1.82
CA VAL A 30 -0.81 -3.86 0.66
C VAL A 30 -0.05 -2.59 0.33
N GLN A 31 1.27 -2.70 0.22
CA GLN A 31 2.15 -1.60 -0.11
C GLN A 31 2.94 -1.91 -1.38
N TYR A 32 3.21 -0.86 -2.15
CA TYR A 32 4.05 -0.91 -3.34
C TYR A 32 5.24 0.02 -3.16
N TRP A 33 6.43 -0.55 -3.27
CA TRP A 33 7.71 0.13 -3.06
C TRP A 33 8.53 0.14 -4.32
N ASP A 34 9.38 1.15 -4.48
CA ASP A 34 10.46 1.11 -5.46
C ASP A 34 11.69 0.36 -4.91
N TYR A 35 12.67 0.13 -5.78
CA TYR A 35 13.92 -0.55 -5.42
C TYR A 35 14.86 0.28 -4.54
N ASN A 36 14.55 1.56 -4.30
CA ASN A 36 15.33 2.46 -3.45
C ASN A 36 14.69 2.62 -2.06
N ASN A 37 13.74 1.74 -1.70
CA ASN A 37 13.03 1.77 -0.43
C ASN A 37 12.13 3.02 -0.26
N ASN A 38 11.59 3.56 -1.35
CA ASN A 38 10.54 4.58 -1.31
C ASN A 38 9.15 3.94 -1.44
N LEU A 39 8.23 4.30 -0.54
CA LEU A 39 6.82 3.90 -0.62
C LEU A 39 6.14 4.70 -1.74
N ILE A 40 5.64 4.00 -2.75
CA ILE A 40 4.94 4.60 -3.90
C ILE A 40 3.43 4.66 -3.64
N PHE A 41 2.88 3.60 -3.07
CA PHE A 41 1.45 3.52 -2.78
C PHE A 41 1.18 2.55 -1.62
N GLU A 42 0.21 2.88 -0.77
CA GLU A 42 -0.32 2.00 0.26
C GLU A 42 -1.84 1.91 0.12
N SER A 43 -2.35 0.69 0.06
CA SER A 43 -3.78 0.39 0.18
C SER A 43 -4.03 -0.13 1.59
N ASP A 44 -4.50 0.76 2.47
CA ASP A 44 -5.00 0.42 3.81
C ASP A 44 -6.50 0.72 3.87
N PRO A 45 -7.38 -0.29 4.04
CA PRO A 45 -8.83 -0.08 4.03
C PRO A 45 -9.33 0.80 5.19
N THR A 46 -8.49 1.10 6.18
CA THR A 46 -8.82 2.00 7.30
C THR A 46 -8.27 3.41 7.14
N LYS A 47 -7.35 3.65 6.19
CA LYS A 47 -6.95 5.01 5.86
C LYS A 47 -8.03 5.64 4.98
N ARG A 48 -8.51 6.81 5.40
CA ARG A 48 -9.28 7.69 4.53
C ARG A 48 -8.29 8.61 3.81
N ASP A 49 -8.47 8.75 2.50
CA ASP A 49 -7.71 9.67 1.64
C ASP A 49 -7.84 11.14 2.08
#